data_AF-A0A9W6C4B1-F1
#
_entry.id   AF-A0A9W6C4B1-F1
#
_cell.length_a   1.000
_cell.length_b   1.000
_cell.length_c   1.000
_cell.angle_alpha   90.00
_cell.angle_beta   90.00
_cell.angle_gamma   90.00
#
_symmetry.space_group_name_H-M   'P 1'
#
loop_
_entity.id
_entity.type
_entity.pdbx_description
1 polymer ?
#
loop_
_entity_poly.entity_id
_entity_poly.type
_entity_poly.pdbx_seq_one_letter_code
_entity_poly.pdbx_strand_id
1 'polypeptide(L)'
;MDPFHGYANAIRDELPEAITVLDAFHVVWLGGQVVDEVRRRVQQDTLDHRGRAGDPLYEIRRTLQIGAEHLTTKKITRLNTKLTAGDPLHVVTLASHCYQKLRAVYHARPEAGRRLVAEILASFPSCPIQEVARLGRTLRHWRAAILAYFDTDGATNDPTEAVNGV
;
A
#
# COMPACT_ATOMS: atom_id res chain seq x y z
N MET A 1 10.57 -6.99 8.63
CA MET A 1 10.86 -8.18 7.79
C MET A 1 10.27 -7.99 6.40
N ASP A 2 11.06 -8.28 5.36
CA ASP A 2 10.62 -8.31 3.97
C ASP A 2 9.62 -9.48 3.77
N PRO A 3 8.42 -9.28 3.20
CA PRO A 3 7.39 -10.31 3.02
C PRO A 3 7.77 -11.47 2.07
N PHE A 4 9.03 -11.64 1.68
CA PHE A 4 9.49 -12.82 0.95
C PHE A 4 9.37 -14.10 1.79
N HIS A 5 8.66 -15.07 1.23
CA HIS A 5 8.29 -16.36 1.85
C HIS A 5 9.46 -17.18 2.40
N GLY A 6 10.69 -16.96 1.89
CA GLY A 6 11.88 -17.72 2.27
C GLY A 6 12.34 -17.47 3.71
N TYR A 7 12.25 -16.25 4.21
CA TYR A 7 12.73 -15.91 5.56
C TYR A 7 11.75 -16.33 6.66
N ALA A 8 10.44 -16.34 6.37
CA ALA A 8 9.41 -16.63 7.37
C ALA A 8 9.30 -18.11 7.78
N ASN A 9 9.78 -19.04 6.94
CA ASN A 9 9.88 -20.45 7.30
C ASN A 9 11.17 -20.73 8.09
N ALA A 10 12.30 -20.15 7.67
CA ALA A 10 13.59 -20.32 8.36
C ALA A 10 13.58 -19.78 9.81
N ILE A 11 12.89 -18.67 10.08
CA ILE A 11 12.78 -18.13 11.45
C ILE A 11 11.85 -18.96 12.34
N ARG A 12 10.78 -19.56 11.77
CA ARG A 12 9.86 -20.40 12.55
C ARG A 12 10.52 -21.69 13.02
N ASP A 13 11.42 -22.24 12.21
CA ASP A 13 12.12 -23.48 12.51
C ASP A 13 13.25 -23.28 13.54
N GLU A 14 13.87 -22.09 13.59
CA GLU A 14 15.01 -21.78 14.47
C GLU A 14 14.64 -20.96 15.73
N LEU A 15 13.52 -20.21 15.73
CA LEU A 15 13.11 -19.32 16.84
C LEU A 15 11.59 -19.36 17.07
N PRO A 16 11.05 -20.43 17.69
CA PRO A 16 9.60 -20.64 17.85
C PRO A 16 8.90 -19.60 18.74
N GLU A 17 9.65 -18.83 19.54
CA GLU A 17 9.10 -17.79 20.44
C GLU A 17 9.19 -16.36 19.88
N ALA A 18 9.74 -16.15 18.67
CA ALA A 18 9.90 -14.82 18.10
C ALA A 18 8.58 -14.27 17.54
N ILE A 19 8.15 -13.09 18.01
CA ILE A 19 7.02 -12.36 17.42
C ILE A 19 7.44 -11.84 16.05
N THR A 20 6.88 -12.40 14.98
CA THR A 20 7.11 -11.88 13.62
C THR A 20 6.33 -10.59 13.45
N VAL A 21 7.02 -9.45 13.35
CA VAL A 21 6.42 -8.15 13.00
C VAL A 21 6.62 -7.89 11.51
N LEU A 22 5.52 -7.63 10.80
CA LEU A 22 5.61 -7.24 9.39
C LEU A 22 6.03 -5.78 9.34
N ASP A 23 7.08 -5.49 8.57
CA ASP A 23 7.65 -4.16 8.55
C ASP A 23 6.72 -3.17 7.81
N ALA A 24 6.49 -2.02 8.46
CA ALA A 24 5.56 -1.00 7.97
C ALA A 24 5.96 -0.46 6.59
N PHE A 25 7.26 -0.29 6.35
CA PHE A 25 7.79 0.17 5.07
C PHE A 25 7.45 -0.82 3.95
N HIS A 26 7.68 -2.11 4.15
CA HIS A 26 7.35 -3.13 3.14
C HIS A 26 5.85 -3.21 2.83
N VAL A 27 4.99 -3.07 3.85
CA VAL A 27 3.52 -3.07 3.65
C VAL A 27 3.07 -1.85 2.85
N VAL A 28 3.58 -0.66 3.18
CA VAL A 28 3.28 0.56 2.45
C VAL A 28 3.82 0.48 1.02
N TRP A 29 5.03 -0.04 0.82
CA TRP A 29 5.63 -0.25 -0.49
C TRP A 29 4.77 -1.17 -1.37
N LEU A 30 4.30 -2.31 -0.84
CA LEU A 30 3.38 -3.22 -1.55
C LEU A 30 2.08 -2.52 -1.96
N GLY A 31 1.50 -1.71 -1.06
CA GLY A 31 0.32 -0.91 -1.37
C GLY A 31 0.57 0.08 -2.51
N GLY A 32 1.75 0.71 -2.54
CA GLY A 32 2.17 1.60 -3.61
C GLY A 32 2.30 0.87 -4.96
N GLN A 33 2.89 -0.33 -4.98
CA GLN A 33 2.97 -1.15 -6.20
C GLN A 33 1.60 -1.48 -6.76
N VAL A 34 0.62 -1.80 -5.90
CA VAL A 34 -0.76 -2.09 -6.31
C VAL A 34 -1.40 -0.88 -7.00
N VAL A 35 -1.19 0.34 -6.51
CA VAL A 35 -1.71 1.55 -7.17
C VAL A 35 -1.07 1.73 -8.55
N ASP A 36 0.23 1.47 -8.70
CA ASP A 36 0.89 1.59 -10.01
C ASP A 36 0.41 0.51 -10.99
N GLU A 37 0.21 -0.73 -10.53
CA GLU A 37 -0.32 -1.82 -11.35
C GLU A 37 -1.73 -1.50 -11.85
N VAL A 38 -2.63 -1.08 -10.96
CA VAL A 38 -3.99 -0.66 -11.32
C VAL A 38 -3.96 0.49 -12.32
N ARG A 39 -3.15 1.52 -12.06
CA ARG A 39 -2.97 2.67 -12.95
C ARG A 39 -2.50 2.24 -14.33
N ARG A 40 -1.51 1.35 -14.41
CA ARG A 40 -0.96 0.84 -15.69
C ARG A 40 -1.99 0.03 -16.46
N ARG A 41 -2.76 -0.82 -15.77
CA ARG A 41 -3.83 -1.61 -16.39
C ARG A 41 -4.91 -0.70 -16.95
N VAL A 42 -5.50 0.19 -16.14
CA VAL A 42 -6.55 1.12 -16.58
C VAL A 42 -6.08 1.95 -17.78
N GLN A 43 -4.84 2.41 -17.75
CA GLN A 43 -4.26 3.17 -18.84
C GLN A 43 -4.11 2.35 -20.13
N GLN A 44 -3.60 1.12 -20.03
CA GLN A 44 -3.48 0.21 -21.17
C GLN A 44 -4.87 -0.13 -21.73
N ASP A 45 -5.85 -0.44 -20.88
CA ASP A 45 -7.21 -0.79 -21.27
C ASP A 45 -7.93 0.39 -21.97
N THR A 46 -7.62 1.63 -21.57
CA THR A 46 -8.30 2.84 -22.09
C THR A 46 -7.61 3.44 -23.31
N LEU A 47 -6.27 3.38 -23.37
CA LEU A 47 -5.47 4.06 -24.41
C LEU A 47 -4.80 3.08 -25.39
N ASP A 48 -4.89 1.78 -25.15
CA ASP A 48 -4.26 0.71 -25.94
C ASP A 48 -2.73 0.82 -26.05
N HIS A 49 -2.09 1.53 -25.10
CA HIS A 49 -0.64 1.63 -25.04
C HIS A 49 -0.12 1.84 -23.63
N ARG A 50 1.17 1.52 -23.44
CA ARG A 50 1.87 1.84 -22.20
C ARG A 50 1.90 3.35 -21.99
N GLY A 51 1.80 3.77 -20.74
CA GLY A 51 1.76 5.19 -20.44
C GLY A 51 3.02 5.97 -20.74
N ARG A 52 2.82 7.18 -21.29
CA ARG A 52 3.84 8.13 -21.72
C ARG A 52 3.47 9.56 -21.33
N ALA A 53 4.38 10.50 -21.57
CA ALA A 53 4.13 11.92 -21.33
C ALA A 53 2.89 12.40 -22.11
N GLY A 54 2.06 13.23 -21.49
CA GLY A 54 0.77 13.68 -22.02
C GLY A 54 -0.42 12.87 -21.50
N ASP A 55 -0.24 11.59 -21.18
CA ASP A 55 -1.34 10.75 -20.71
C ASP A 55 -1.75 11.16 -19.27
N PRO A 56 -3.06 11.35 -18.99
CA PRO A 56 -3.50 11.90 -17.72
C PRO A 56 -2.98 11.12 -16.49
N LEU A 57 -3.13 9.79 -16.49
CA LEU A 57 -2.71 8.95 -15.38
C LEU A 57 -1.19 8.84 -15.23
N TYR A 58 -0.47 8.81 -16.35
CA TYR A 58 1.00 8.74 -16.32
C TYR A 58 1.61 10.00 -15.68
N GLU A 59 1.01 11.17 -15.94
CA GLU A 59 1.47 12.44 -15.40
C GLU A 59 1.31 12.60 -13.89
N ILE A 60 0.42 11.82 -13.26
CA ILE A 60 0.19 11.85 -11.81
C ILE A 60 0.75 10.62 -11.08
N ARG A 61 1.43 9.71 -11.77
CA ARG A 61 1.94 8.44 -11.21
C ARG A 61 2.72 8.59 -9.90
N ARG A 62 3.54 9.64 -9.79
CA ARG A 62 4.31 9.93 -8.57
C ARG A 62 3.44 10.54 -7.48
N THR A 63 2.51 11.43 -7.85
CA THR A 63 1.62 12.10 -6.90
C THR A 63 0.66 11.11 -6.24
N LEU A 64 0.22 10.07 -6.95
CA LEU A 64 -0.60 8.98 -6.41
C LEU A 64 0.05 8.22 -5.24
N GLN A 65 1.39 8.25 -5.14
CA GLN A 65 2.17 7.56 -4.11
C GLN A 65 2.42 8.43 -2.86
N ILE A 66 2.19 9.74 -2.96
CA ILE A 66 2.43 10.68 -1.86
C ILE A 66 1.32 10.50 -0.82
N GLY A 67 1.70 10.44 0.46
CA GLY A 67 0.73 10.43 1.58
C GLY A 67 -0.18 11.66 1.53
N ALA A 68 -1.47 11.47 1.80
CA ALA A 68 -2.48 12.53 1.71
C ALA A 68 -2.11 13.78 2.54
N GLU A 69 -1.44 13.59 3.67
CA GLU A 69 -0.93 14.63 4.57
C GLU A 69 0.17 15.52 3.93
N HIS A 70 0.79 15.07 2.85
CA HIS A 70 1.86 15.79 2.13
C HIS A 70 1.39 16.38 0.78
N LEU A 71 0.10 16.25 0.46
CA LEU A 71 -0.48 16.82 -0.74
C LEU A 71 -0.87 18.27 -0.50
N THR A 72 -0.26 19.18 -1.26
CA THR A 72 -0.68 20.59 -1.30
C THR A 72 -1.96 20.74 -2.11
N THR A 73 -2.71 21.82 -1.90
CA THR A 73 -3.92 22.14 -2.69
C THR A 73 -3.66 22.05 -4.19
N LYS A 74 -2.53 22.58 -4.66
CA LYS A 74 -2.12 22.49 -6.08
C LYS A 74 -1.96 21.04 -6.57
N LYS A 75 -1.36 20.16 -5.75
CA LYS A 75 -1.21 18.74 -6.09
C LYS A 75 -2.58 18.03 -6.10
N ILE A 76 -3.45 18.33 -5.14
CA ILE A 76 -4.81 17.78 -5.06
C ILE A 76 -5.63 18.18 -6.29
N THR A 77 -5.64 19.47 -6.65
CA THR A 77 -6.33 19.95 -7.86
C THR A 77 -5.82 19.23 -9.11
N ARG A 78 -4.49 19.12 -9.27
CA ARG A 78 -3.89 18.40 -10.39
C ARG A 78 -4.28 16.92 -10.41
N LEU A 79 -4.27 16.25 -9.26
CA LEU A 79 -4.71 14.85 -9.11
C LEU A 79 -6.15 14.70 -9.60
N ASN A 80 -7.07 15.50 -9.06
CA ASN A 80 -8.48 15.44 -9.40
C ASN A 80 -8.73 15.67 -10.90
N THR A 81 -8.13 16.71 -11.48
CA THR A 81 -8.26 16.99 -12.92
C THR A 81 -7.80 15.81 -13.79
N LYS A 82 -6.68 15.17 -13.41
CA LYS A 82 -6.09 14.08 -14.21
C LYS A 82 -6.81 12.75 -14.00
N LEU A 83 -7.36 12.50 -12.80
CA LEU A 83 -8.23 11.37 -12.52
C LEU A 83 -9.56 11.49 -13.27
N THR A 84 -10.20 12.67 -13.29
CA THR A 84 -11.40 12.90 -14.10
C THR A 84 -11.16 12.61 -15.59
N ALA A 85 -9.99 12.95 -16.11
CA ALA A 85 -9.66 12.74 -17.53
C ALA A 85 -9.22 11.31 -17.86
N GLY A 86 -8.63 10.57 -16.92
CA GLY A 86 -7.96 9.29 -17.20
C GLY A 86 -8.49 8.07 -16.45
N ASP A 87 -9.43 8.23 -15.52
CA ASP A 87 -9.98 7.17 -14.69
C ASP A 87 -11.53 7.23 -14.67
N PRO A 88 -12.20 7.04 -15.82
CA PRO A 88 -13.63 7.25 -15.97
C PRO A 88 -14.49 6.32 -15.09
N LEU A 89 -13.94 5.17 -14.70
CA LEU A 89 -14.60 4.20 -13.82
C LEU A 89 -14.14 4.30 -12.36
N HIS A 90 -13.36 5.33 -12.00
CA HIS A 90 -12.83 5.55 -10.65
C HIS A 90 -12.02 4.39 -10.06
N VAL A 91 -11.46 3.53 -10.91
CA VAL A 91 -10.71 2.34 -10.53
C VAL A 91 -9.37 2.74 -9.90
N VAL A 92 -8.63 3.65 -10.51
CA VAL A 92 -7.36 4.17 -9.96
C VAL A 92 -7.62 4.99 -8.70
N THR A 93 -8.72 5.75 -8.68
CA THR A 93 -9.18 6.56 -7.56
C THR A 93 -9.42 5.68 -6.33
N LEU A 94 -10.20 4.61 -6.47
CA LEU A 94 -10.48 3.67 -5.39
C LEU A 94 -9.21 2.94 -4.91
N ALA A 95 -8.34 2.51 -5.83
CA ALA A 95 -7.07 1.89 -5.46
C ALA A 95 -6.17 2.85 -4.67
N SER A 96 -6.11 4.13 -5.06
CA SER A 96 -5.38 5.17 -4.32
C SER A 96 -5.95 5.37 -2.92
N HIS A 97 -7.28 5.41 -2.75
CA HIS A 97 -7.90 5.47 -1.43
C HIS A 97 -7.56 4.26 -0.55
N CYS A 98 -7.54 3.05 -1.12
CA CYS A 98 -7.12 1.85 -0.41
C CYS A 98 -5.66 1.96 0.06
N TYR A 99 -4.76 2.43 -0.81
CA TYR A 99 -3.37 2.69 -0.43
C TYR A 99 -3.23 3.73 0.69
N GLN A 100 -3.95 4.85 0.60
CA GLN A 100 -3.92 5.89 1.65
C GLN A 100 -4.46 5.35 2.97
N LYS A 101 -5.52 4.52 2.94
CA LYS A 101 -6.05 3.86 4.14
C LYS A 101 -5.04 2.91 4.77
N LEU A 102 -4.32 2.14 3.95
CA LEU A 102 -3.24 1.28 4.41
C LEU A 102 -2.10 2.08 5.03
N ARG A 103 -1.73 3.20 4.42
CA ARG A 103 -0.69 4.10 4.94
C ARG A 103 -1.09 4.70 6.30
N ALA A 104 -2.35 5.10 6.43
CA ALA A 104 -2.90 5.65 7.67
C ALA A 104 -2.81 4.70 8.88
N VAL A 105 -2.75 3.37 8.65
CA VAL A 105 -2.55 2.37 9.73
C VAL A 105 -1.31 2.71 10.56
N TYR A 106 -0.19 3.00 9.90
CA TYR A 106 1.11 3.19 10.54
C TYR A 106 1.36 4.62 11.02
N HIS A 107 0.49 5.57 10.64
CA HIS A 107 0.51 6.95 11.15
C HIS A 107 -0.49 7.19 12.29
N ALA A 108 -1.31 6.19 12.61
CA ALA A 108 -2.34 6.29 13.64
C ALA A 108 -1.82 5.81 15.02
N ARG A 109 -2.45 6.31 16.09
CA ARG A 109 -2.28 5.73 17.43
C ARG A 109 -2.73 4.27 17.45
N PRO A 110 -2.19 3.42 18.34
CA PRO A 110 -2.45 1.98 18.33
C PRO A 110 -3.92 1.56 18.21
N GLU A 111 -4.83 2.16 18.97
CA GLU A 111 -6.26 1.80 18.95
C GLU A 111 -6.93 2.17 17.62
N ALA A 112 -6.51 3.26 16.99
CA ALA A 112 -7.01 3.68 15.69
C ALA A 112 -6.39 2.84 14.57
N GLY A 113 -5.10 2.54 14.65
CA GLY A 113 -4.40 1.66 13.72
C GLY A 113 -5.00 0.24 13.69
N ARG A 114 -5.27 -0.36 14.84
CA ARG A 114 -5.95 -1.68 14.92
C ARG A 114 -7.35 -1.67 14.30
N ARG A 115 -8.11 -0.57 14.46
CA ARG A 115 -9.41 -0.40 13.80
C ARG A 115 -9.27 -0.34 12.28
N LEU A 116 -8.32 0.45 11.78
CA LEU A 116 -8.02 0.53 10.34
C LEU A 116 -7.62 -0.84 9.76
N VAL A 117 -6.78 -1.61 10.47
CA VAL A 117 -6.43 -2.98 10.08
C VAL A 117 -7.68 -3.85 9.98
N ALA A 118 -8.56 -3.84 10.99
CA ALA A 118 -9.79 -4.62 10.96
C ALA A 118 -10.66 -4.28 9.74
N GLU A 119 -10.84 -2.99 9.45
CA GLU A 119 -11.60 -2.54 8.28
C GLU A 119 -10.96 -2.96 6.95
N ILE A 120 -9.63 -2.86 6.83
CA ILE A 120 -8.88 -3.29 5.64
C ILE A 120 -9.05 -4.79 5.41
N LEU A 121 -8.89 -5.59 6.47
CA LEU A 121 -8.99 -7.05 6.39
C LEU A 121 -10.41 -7.54 6.08
N ALA A 122 -11.42 -6.75 6.46
CA ALA A 122 -12.81 -7.01 6.12
C ALA A 122 -13.13 -6.64 4.66
N SER A 123 -12.60 -5.51 4.16
CA SER A 123 -13.05 -4.92 2.89
C SER A 123 -12.17 -5.21 1.67
N PHE A 124 -10.84 -5.23 1.81
CA PHE A 124 -9.95 -5.34 0.66
C PHE A 124 -10.14 -6.65 -0.11
N PRO A 125 -10.27 -7.83 0.53
CA PRO A 125 -10.38 -9.11 -0.18
C PRO A 125 -11.61 -9.25 -1.07
N SER A 126 -12.66 -8.47 -0.81
CA SER A 126 -13.89 -8.39 -1.62
C SER A 126 -13.91 -7.17 -2.56
N CYS A 127 -12.81 -6.42 -2.66
CA CYS A 127 -12.72 -5.28 -3.57
C CYS A 127 -12.90 -5.76 -5.03
N PRO A 128 -13.69 -5.05 -5.86
CA PRO A 128 -13.84 -5.40 -7.28
C PRO A 128 -12.55 -5.21 -8.09
N ILE A 129 -11.59 -4.45 -7.55
CA ILE A 129 -10.27 -4.26 -8.15
C ILE A 129 -9.39 -5.46 -7.75
N GLN A 130 -9.10 -6.33 -8.71
CA GLN A 130 -8.40 -7.60 -8.48
C GLN A 130 -7.05 -7.43 -7.75
N GLU A 131 -6.31 -6.37 -8.04
CA GLU A 131 -4.99 -6.10 -7.46
C GLU A 131 -5.13 -5.75 -5.97
N VAL A 132 -6.15 -4.97 -5.61
CA VAL A 132 -6.50 -4.64 -4.22
C VAL A 132 -7.02 -5.88 -3.49
N ALA A 133 -7.84 -6.70 -4.16
CA ALA A 133 -8.33 -7.96 -3.58
C ALA A 133 -7.17 -8.94 -3.28
N ARG A 134 -6.19 -9.03 -4.18
CA ARG A 134 -4.98 -9.81 -3.99
C ARG A 134 -4.18 -9.30 -2.78
N LEU A 135 -3.96 -7.98 -2.70
CA LEU A 135 -3.31 -7.36 -1.54
C LEU A 135 -4.05 -7.69 -0.23
N GLY A 136 -5.38 -7.55 -0.22
CA GLY A 136 -6.19 -7.86 0.95
C GLY A 136 -6.01 -9.31 1.43
N ARG A 137 -5.95 -10.28 0.51
CA ARG A 137 -5.71 -11.69 0.85
C ARG A 137 -4.32 -11.87 1.48
N THR A 138 -3.30 -11.21 0.93
CA THR A 138 -1.95 -11.18 1.52
C THR A 138 -1.98 -10.58 2.92
N LEU A 139 -2.59 -9.42 3.12
CA LEU A 139 -2.67 -8.77 4.43
C LEU A 139 -3.42 -9.64 5.46
N ARG A 140 -4.45 -10.38 5.04
CA ARG A 140 -5.19 -11.31 5.91
C ARG A 140 -4.31 -12.47 6.38
N HIS A 141 -3.48 -13.02 5.49
CA HIS A 141 -2.51 -14.05 5.85
C HIS A 141 -1.52 -13.53 6.92
N TRP A 142 -1.10 -12.27 6.81
CA TRP A 142 -0.16 -11.63 7.73
C TRP A 142 -0.82 -10.87 8.89
N ARG A 143 -2.10 -11.11 9.18
CA ARG A 143 -2.86 -10.34 10.18
C ARG A 143 -2.16 -10.25 11.53
N ALA A 144 -1.67 -11.37 12.04
CA ALA A 144 -1.01 -11.42 13.35
C ALA A 144 0.23 -10.53 13.38
N ALA A 145 1.06 -10.62 12.33
CA ALA A 145 2.29 -9.85 12.20
C ALA A 145 2.05 -8.34 12.03
N ILE A 146 0.97 -7.96 11.34
CA ILE A 146 0.55 -6.54 11.20
C ILE A 146 0.06 -6.00 12.54
N LEU A 147 -0.71 -6.78 13.30
CA LEU A 147 -1.23 -6.33 14.60
C LEU A 147 -0.13 -6.23 15.66
N ALA A 148 0.88 -7.11 15.60
CA ALA A 148 2.02 -7.11 16.50
C ALA A 148 2.82 -5.79 16.46
N TYR A 149 2.82 -5.06 15.34
CA TYR A 149 3.42 -3.73 15.24
C TYR A 149 2.94 -2.76 16.34
N PHE A 150 1.67 -2.87 16.73
CA PHE A 150 1.06 -2.01 17.75
C PHE A 150 1.35 -2.46 19.18
N ASP A 151 1.93 -3.65 19.36
CA ASP A 151 2.35 -4.20 20.66
C ASP A 151 3.82 -3.90 20.95
N THR A 152 4.60 -3.49 19.94
CA THR A 152 6.05 -3.24 20.04
C THR A 152 6.43 -1.75 20.04
N ASP A 153 5.52 -0.85 20.44
CA ASP A 153 5.71 0.60 20.38
C ASP A 153 6.16 1.13 19.00
N GLY A 154 5.74 0.47 17.92
CA GLY A 154 6.11 0.82 16.57
C GLY A 154 7.55 0.49 16.19
N ALA A 155 8.21 -0.46 16.86
CA ALA A 155 9.53 -0.96 16.48
C ALA A 155 9.60 -1.30 14.96
N THR A 156 10.21 -0.39 14.20
CA THR A 156 10.58 -0.55 12.80
C THR A 156 12.02 -1.06 12.75
N ASN A 157 12.37 -1.84 11.73
CA ASN A 157 13.78 -2.20 11.46
C ASN A 157 14.59 -1.00 10.91
N ASP A 158 14.15 0.25 11.12
CA ASP A 158 14.75 1.47 10.58
C ASP A 158 16.27 1.61 10.81
N PRO A 159 16.87 1.15 11.93
CA PRO A 159 18.33 1.22 12.09
C PRO A 159 19.11 0.30 11.13
N THR A 160 18.47 -0.74 10.57
CA THR A 160 19.16 -1.73 9.71
C THR A 160 19.07 -1.42 8.21
N GLU A 161 18.14 -0.57 7.76
CA GLU A 161 18.11 -0.14 6.35
C GLU A 161 19.00 1.08 6.07
N ALA A 162 19.35 1.86 7.09
CA ALA A 162 20.37 2.91 6.97
C ALA A 162 21.76 2.37 6.59
N VAL A 163 21.99 1.05 6.73
CA VAL A 163 23.26 0.39 6.39
C VAL A 163 23.28 -0.19 4.96
N ASN A 164 22.12 -0.36 4.31
CA ASN A 164 22.05 -0.88 2.93
C ASN A 164 21.75 0.21 1.89
N GLY A 165 22.11 1.45 2.21
CA GLY A 165 21.72 2.65 1.47
C GLY A 165 22.83 3.55 0.94
N VAL A 166 24.05 3.05 0.65
CA VAL A 166 25.00 3.57 -0.37
C VAL A 166 25.92 2.44 -0.85
#